data_AF-A0A1V4Y6W9-F1
#
_entry.id   AF-A0A1V4Y6W9-F1
#
_cell.length_a   1.000
_cell.length_b   1.000
_cell.length_c   1.000
_cell.angle_alpha   90.00
_cell.angle_beta   90.00
_cell.angle_gamma   90.00
#
_symmetry.space_group_name_H-M   'P 1'
#
loop_
_entity.id
_entity.type
_entity.pdbx_description
1 polymer ?
#
loop_
_entity_poly.entity_id
_entity_poly.type
_entity_poly.pdbx_seq_one_letter_code
_entity_poly.pdbx_strand_id
1 'polypeptide(L)'
;MDKIPIKKPGICLILISSTFLAMWILALIPIPPSHFKPQTVDNIYIFSLYLFSFLIPAVGLLLFLNHIKKISSRWYWGVPLLFTVVLITLNRDNNILGPFYDTSFIVSYGEISDFLSNSFFKYSVSIVYCLSMLLFTMSVPENRRNKMSPPFKISLFTLACVVIFTIVDVLSRYKHIGTVSLSENFGLLYILGIFFFGLSLTWSGIHYEAE
;
A
#
# COMPACT_ATOMS: atom_id res chain seq x y z
N MET A 1 37.92 12.74 -7.03
CA MET A 1 36.73 12.61 -6.18
C MET A 1 36.00 11.37 -6.61
N ASP A 2 36.22 10.28 -5.89
CA ASP A 2 35.47 9.04 -6.10
C ASP A 2 34.01 9.30 -5.79
N LYS A 3 33.17 9.21 -6.82
CA LYS A 3 31.72 9.27 -6.64
C LYS A 3 31.35 8.03 -5.85
N ILE A 4 31.05 8.19 -4.56
CA ILE A 4 30.37 7.17 -3.77
C ILE A 4 29.15 6.75 -4.60
N PRO A 5 29.10 5.51 -5.14
CA PRO A 5 27.94 5.09 -5.88
C PRO A 5 26.81 5.01 -4.85
N ILE A 6 25.94 6.02 -4.86
CA ILE A 6 24.71 5.98 -4.08
C ILE A 6 24.05 4.64 -4.43
N LYS A 7 23.71 3.87 -3.38
CA LYS A 7 23.02 2.56 -3.44
C LYS A 7 21.60 2.73 -4.01
N LYS A 8 21.50 3.20 -5.25
CA LYS A 8 20.30 3.84 -5.83
C LYS A 8 19.06 2.95 -5.74
N PRO A 9 19.05 1.70 -6.23
CA PRO A 9 17.86 0.84 -6.14
C PRO A 9 17.52 0.40 -4.72
N GLY A 10 18.51 0.12 -3.87
CA GLY A 10 18.28 -0.28 -2.48
C GLY A 10 17.60 0.80 -1.65
N ILE A 11 18.06 2.05 -1.78
CA ILE A 11 17.43 3.22 -1.15
C ILE A 11 16.00 3.41 -1.68
N CYS A 12 15.78 3.25 -2.99
CA CYS A 12 14.44 3.38 -3.55
C CYS A 12 13.46 2.36 -2.92
N LEU A 13 13.88 1.11 -2.71
CA LEU A 13 13.04 0.10 -2.05
C LEU A 13 12.68 0.46 -0.61
N ILE A 14 13.61 1.10 0.12
CA ILE A 14 13.35 1.63 1.47
C ILE A 14 12.38 2.82 1.43
N LEU A 15 12.48 3.68 0.42
CA LEU A 15 11.52 4.78 0.23
C LEU A 15 10.13 4.21 -0.10
N ILE A 16 10.04 3.18 -0.95
CA ILE A 16 8.78 2.51 -1.29
C ILE A 16 8.18 1.82 -0.05
N SER A 17 9.00 1.20 0.80
CA SER A 17 8.51 0.51 2.00
C SER A 17 7.83 1.44 3.01
N SER A 18 8.09 2.75 2.94
CA SER A 18 7.46 3.74 3.82
C SER A 18 5.93 3.84 3.67
N THR A 19 5.34 3.56 2.49
CA THR A 19 3.87 3.48 2.32
C THR A 19 3.27 2.50 3.31
N PHE A 20 3.92 1.35 3.44
CA PHE A 20 3.43 0.22 4.20
C PHE A 20 3.55 0.50 5.69
N LEU A 21 4.61 1.19 6.10
CA LEU A 21 4.78 1.66 7.48
C LEU A 21 3.75 2.74 7.84
N ALA A 22 3.44 3.67 6.92
CA ALA A 22 2.38 4.67 7.11
C ALA A 22 0.99 4.06 7.26
N MET A 23 0.66 3.05 6.44
CA MET A 23 -0.60 2.31 6.56
C MET A 23 -0.69 1.51 7.88
N TRP A 24 0.45 1.15 8.48
CA TRP A 24 0.50 0.44 9.75
C TRP A 24 0.46 1.32 10.98
N ILE A 25 1.07 2.50 10.95
CA ILE A 25 0.86 3.53 11.97
C ILE A 25 -0.63 3.85 12.06
N LEU A 26 -1.37 3.81 10.95
CA LEU A 26 -2.82 4.00 10.93
C LEU A 26 -3.63 2.81 11.46
N ALA A 27 -3.18 1.57 11.23
CA ALA A 27 -3.86 0.37 11.70
C ALA A 27 -3.63 0.08 13.20
N LEU A 28 -2.46 0.46 13.73
CA LEU A 28 -2.05 0.20 15.12
C LEU A 28 -2.45 1.29 16.11
N ILE A 29 -2.77 2.49 15.65
CA ILE A 29 -3.37 3.49 16.51
C ILE A 29 -4.89 3.34 16.34
N PRO A 30 -5.59 2.63 17.24
CA PRO A 30 -7.04 2.70 17.27
C PRO A 30 -7.34 4.10 17.78
N ILE A 31 -7.42 5.08 16.89
CA ILE A 31 -7.98 6.36 17.28
C ILE A 31 -9.47 6.21 17.03
N PRO A 32 -10.27 5.90 18.07
CA PRO A 32 -11.71 5.90 17.89
C PRO A 32 -12.10 7.28 17.33
N PRO A 33 -12.92 7.33 16.27
CA PRO A 33 -13.41 8.59 15.69
C PRO A 33 -14.06 9.51 16.75
N SER A 34 -14.50 8.94 17.88
CA SER A 34 -15.10 9.63 19.00
C SER A 34 -14.13 10.39 19.92
N HIS A 35 -12.80 10.32 19.73
CA HIS A 35 -11.83 11.05 20.56
C HIS A 35 -11.10 12.18 19.83
N PHE A 36 -11.14 12.22 18.49
CA PHE A 36 -10.81 13.45 17.78
C PHE A 36 -12.05 14.33 17.74
N LYS A 37 -12.02 15.45 18.48
CA LYS A 37 -12.85 16.57 18.09
C LYS A 37 -12.43 16.98 16.66
N PRO A 38 -13.37 17.32 15.77
CA PRO A 38 -13.12 17.82 14.41
C PRO A 38 -12.03 18.89 14.30
N GLN A 39 -11.77 19.62 15.41
CA GLN A 39 -10.88 20.77 15.48
C GLN A 39 -9.44 20.46 15.94
N THR A 40 -9.09 19.22 16.32
CA THR A 40 -7.77 18.89 16.90
C THR A 40 -6.94 17.90 16.10
N VAL A 41 -7.31 17.58 14.85
CA VAL A 41 -6.40 16.82 13.98
C VAL A 41 -5.25 17.74 13.59
N ASP A 42 -4.08 17.49 14.15
CA ASP A 42 -2.88 18.28 13.90
C ASP A 42 -2.50 18.19 12.41
N ASN A 43 -2.35 19.33 11.74
CA ASN A 43 -1.90 19.40 10.36
C ASN A 43 -0.56 18.67 10.16
N ILE A 44 0.28 18.58 11.20
CA ILE A 44 1.53 17.82 11.19
C ILE A 44 1.27 16.32 11.00
N TYR A 45 0.21 15.79 11.62
CA TYR A 45 -0.19 14.39 11.48
C TYR A 45 -0.68 14.08 10.07
N ILE A 46 -1.59 14.91 9.53
CA ILE A 46 -2.10 14.78 8.15
C ILE A 46 -0.95 14.89 7.14
N PHE A 47 -0.07 15.89 7.33
CA PHE A 47 1.10 16.06 6.48
C PHE A 47 2.03 14.84 6.53
N SER A 48 2.33 14.33 7.73
CA SER A 48 3.15 13.13 7.90
C SER A 48 2.53 11.93 7.22
N LEU A 49 1.21 11.76 7.33
CA LEU A 49 0.50 10.69 6.63
C LEU A 49 0.66 10.82 5.11
N TYR A 50 0.43 11.98 4.50
CA TYR A 50 0.63 12.15 3.06
C TYR A 50 2.09 11.98 2.63
N LEU A 51 3.02 12.47 3.44
CA LEU A 51 4.45 12.34 3.19
C LEU A 51 4.87 10.87 3.10
N PHE A 52 4.51 10.06 4.10
CA PHE A 52 4.92 8.65 4.17
C PHE A 52 4.04 7.70 3.36
N SER A 53 2.77 8.02 3.12
CA SER A 53 1.86 7.14 2.35
C SER A 53 1.89 7.36 0.85
N PHE A 54 2.23 8.57 0.40
CA PHE A 54 2.12 8.97 -0.99
C PHE A 54 3.41 9.57 -1.54
N LEU A 55 3.91 10.68 -0.99
CA LEU A 55 5.03 11.43 -1.59
C LEU A 55 6.34 10.63 -1.61
N ILE A 56 6.83 10.18 -0.44
CA ILE A 56 8.07 9.40 -0.33
C ILE A 56 7.99 8.11 -1.17
N PRO A 57 6.92 7.32 -1.09
CA PRO A 57 6.74 6.10 -1.89
C PRO A 57 6.68 6.37 -3.39
N ALA A 58 5.98 7.42 -3.82
CA ALA A 58 5.88 7.78 -5.24
C ALA A 58 7.25 8.18 -5.81
N VAL A 59 8.02 9.00 -5.06
CA VAL A 59 9.40 9.34 -5.44
C VAL A 59 10.27 8.08 -5.49
N GLY A 60 10.17 7.21 -4.48
CA GLY A 60 10.86 5.92 -4.46
C GLY A 60 10.54 5.05 -5.67
N LEU A 61 9.27 4.92 -6.04
CA LEU A 61 8.80 4.16 -7.20
C LEU A 61 9.34 4.74 -8.50
N LEU A 62 9.23 6.06 -8.71
CA LEU A 62 9.70 6.70 -9.94
C LEU A 62 11.20 6.53 -10.14
N LEU A 63 11.98 6.73 -9.07
CA LEU A 63 13.43 6.54 -9.11
C LEU A 63 13.79 5.06 -9.35
N PHE A 64 13.08 4.13 -8.70
CA PHE A 64 13.27 2.69 -8.91
C PHE A 64 12.98 2.28 -10.34
N LEU A 65 11.82 2.69 -10.89
CA LEU A 65 11.41 2.36 -12.25
C LEU A 65 12.38 2.93 -13.30
N ASN A 66 12.85 4.16 -13.11
CA ASN A 66 13.87 4.76 -13.98
C ASN A 66 15.19 3.95 -13.99
N HIS A 67 15.54 3.35 -12.85
CA HIS A 67 16.69 2.46 -12.77
C HIS A 67 16.41 1.11 -13.43
N ILE A 68 15.30 0.44 -13.07
CA ILE A 68 14.93 -0.88 -13.59
C ILE A 68 14.71 -0.86 -15.10
N LYS A 69 14.19 0.24 -15.67
CA LYS A 69 14.02 0.42 -17.13
C LYS A 69 15.30 0.17 -17.93
N LYS A 70 16.46 0.41 -17.34
CA LYS A 70 17.76 0.21 -18.02
C LYS A 70 18.19 -1.26 -18.06
N ILE A 71 17.66 -2.09 -17.16
CA ILE A 71 18.15 -3.45 -16.91
C ILE A 71 17.08 -4.54 -17.05
N SER A 72 15.80 -4.18 -17.18
CA SER A 72 14.68 -5.11 -17.30
C SER A 72 13.71 -4.65 -18.39
N SER A 73 13.39 -5.53 -19.32
CA SER A 73 12.31 -5.32 -20.30
C SER A 73 10.93 -5.22 -19.66
N ARG A 74 10.78 -5.71 -18.42
CA ARG A 74 9.53 -5.77 -17.65
C ARG A 74 9.37 -4.64 -16.65
N TRP A 75 10.14 -3.56 -16.75
CA TRP A 75 10.05 -2.43 -15.83
C TRP A 75 8.63 -1.85 -15.73
N TYR A 76 7.86 -1.86 -16.83
CA TYR A 76 6.50 -1.31 -16.89
C TYR A 76 5.51 -2.03 -15.96
N TRP A 77 5.80 -3.26 -15.53
CA TRP A 77 4.98 -4.00 -14.57
C TRP A 77 4.93 -3.35 -13.18
N GLY A 78 5.86 -2.46 -12.84
CA GLY A 78 5.81 -1.68 -11.60
C GLY A 78 5.01 -0.38 -11.69
N VAL A 79 4.59 0.06 -12.89
CA VAL A 79 3.78 1.28 -13.07
C VAL A 79 2.40 1.20 -12.39
N PRO A 80 1.66 0.06 -12.44
CA PRO A 80 0.41 -0.07 -11.72
C PRO A 80 0.50 0.19 -10.21
N LEU A 81 1.67 -0.05 -9.59
CA LEU A 81 1.86 0.22 -8.16
C LEU A 81 1.78 1.71 -7.85
N LEU A 82 2.27 2.59 -8.73
CA LEU A 82 2.18 4.04 -8.54
C LEU A 82 0.71 4.51 -8.56
N PHE A 83 -0.08 4.02 -9.51
CA PHE A 83 -1.49 4.36 -9.62
C PHE A 83 -2.30 3.84 -8.44
N THR A 84 -2.03 2.61 -8.01
CA THR A 84 -2.75 2.02 -6.88
C THR A 84 -2.35 2.59 -5.53
N VAL A 85 -1.13 3.13 -5.38
CA VAL A 85 -0.75 3.95 -4.21
C VAL A 85 -1.62 5.21 -4.13
N VAL A 86 -1.92 5.88 -5.24
CA VAL A 86 -2.88 7.01 -5.25
C VAL A 86 -4.26 6.53 -4.81
N LEU A 87 -4.78 5.45 -5.41
CA LEU A 87 -6.11 4.95 -5.10
C LEU A 87 -6.26 4.48 -3.65
N ILE A 88 -5.24 3.84 -3.08
CA ILE A 88 -5.30 3.40 -1.68
C ILE A 88 -5.21 4.59 -0.72
N THR A 89 -4.45 5.63 -1.06
CA THR A 89 -4.44 6.91 -0.32
C THR A 89 -5.80 7.58 -0.36
N LEU A 90 -6.47 7.63 -1.52
CA LEU A 90 -7.84 8.15 -1.64
C LEU A 90 -8.84 7.35 -0.79
N ASN A 91 -8.80 6.02 -0.89
CA ASN A 91 -9.67 5.15 -0.11
C ASN A 91 -9.44 5.33 1.39
N ARG A 92 -8.18 5.45 1.82
CA ARG A 92 -7.83 5.77 3.21
C ARG A 92 -8.43 7.10 3.64
N ASP A 93 -8.21 8.16 2.86
CA ASP A 93 -8.70 9.50 3.21
C ASP A 93 -10.22 9.50 3.36
N ASN A 94 -10.95 8.79 2.50
CA ASN A 94 -12.39 8.62 2.65
C ASN A 94 -12.78 7.89 3.95
N ASN A 95 -12.05 6.85 4.35
CA ASN A 95 -12.38 6.08 5.55
C ASN A 95 -11.96 6.75 6.86
N ILE A 96 -10.86 7.51 6.86
CA ILE A 96 -10.23 8.07 8.08
C ILE A 96 -10.49 9.58 8.21
N LEU A 97 -10.34 10.30 7.12
CA LEU A 97 -10.47 11.76 7.07
C LEU A 97 -11.84 12.22 6.56
N GLY A 98 -12.74 11.29 6.20
CA GLY A 98 -14.13 11.58 5.84
C GLY A 98 -14.87 12.48 6.84
N PRO A 99 -14.69 12.34 8.17
CA PRO A 99 -15.29 13.28 9.12
C PRO A 99 -14.66 14.69 9.12
N PHE A 100 -13.55 14.90 8.42
CA PHE A 100 -12.70 16.11 8.44
C PHE A 100 -12.49 16.69 7.03
N TYR A 101 -13.52 16.66 6.18
CA TYR A 101 -13.47 17.05 4.76
C TYR A 101 -12.75 18.38 4.46
N ASP A 102 -12.78 19.35 5.38
CA ASP A 102 -12.10 20.65 5.22
C ASP A 102 -10.56 20.57 5.27
N THR A 103 -10.00 19.45 5.74
CA THR A 103 -8.56 19.22 5.93
C THR A 103 -7.96 18.19 4.94
N SER A 104 -8.83 17.51 4.17
CA SER A 104 -8.43 16.56 3.13
C SER A 104 -8.07 17.31 1.85
N PHE A 105 -6.83 17.16 1.38
CA PHE A 105 -6.37 17.78 0.12
C PHE A 105 -7.05 17.18 -1.13
N ILE A 106 -7.71 16.02 -1.02
CA ILE A 106 -8.10 15.23 -2.19
C ILE A 106 -9.61 14.90 -2.25
N VAL A 107 -10.35 14.98 -1.13
CA VAL A 107 -11.76 14.53 -1.08
C VAL A 107 -12.74 15.67 -0.81
N SER A 108 -12.47 16.91 -1.26
CA SER A 108 -13.45 18.01 -1.12
C SER A 108 -14.63 17.95 -2.12
N TYR A 109 -14.85 16.84 -2.82
CA TYR A 109 -15.85 16.71 -3.88
C TYR A 109 -16.85 15.60 -3.56
N GLY A 110 -18.08 15.98 -3.18
CA GLY A 110 -19.11 15.08 -2.63
C GLY A 110 -19.42 13.83 -3.46
N GLU A 111 -19.49 13.93 -4.79
CA GLU A 111 -19.78 12.77 -5.66
C GLU A 111 -18.64 11.73 -5.67
N ILE A 112 -17.40 12.17 -5.45
CA ILE A 112 -16.24 11.28 -5.36
C ILE A 112 -16.30 10.49 -4.05
N SER A 113 -16.77 11.11 -2.96
CA SER A 113 -16.91 10.43 -1.66
C SER A 113 -17.87 9.25 -1.72
N ASP A 114 -19.04 9.42 -2.33
CA ASP A 114 -20.04 8.35 -2.46
C ASP A 114 -19.48 7.17 -3.27
N PHE A 115 -18.77 7.45 -4.36
CA PHE A 115 -18.09 6.43 -5.15
C PHE A 115 -16.99 5.71 -4.36
N LEU A 116 -16.15 6.44 -3.61
CA LEU A 116 -15.11 5.88 -2.75
C LEU A 116 -15.68 5.11 -1.54
N SER A 117 -16.92 5.41 -1.12
CA SER A 117 -17.59 4.75 0.01
C SER A 117 -18.13 3.36 -0.34
N ASN A 118 -18.34 3.10 -1.64
CA ASN A 118 -18.88 1.84 -2.15
C ASN A 118 -17.96 0.65 -1.79
N SER A 119 -18.49 -0.34 -1.08
CA SER A 119 -17.71 -1.51 -0.65
C SER A 119 -17.11 -2.30 -1.82
N PHE A 120 -17.81 -2.39 -2.95
CA PHE A 120 -17.28 -3.04 -4.15
C PHE A 120 -16.05 -2.32 -4.69
N PHE A 121 -16.08 -0.98 -4.69
CA PHE A 121 -14.93 -0.17 -5.07
C PHE A 121 -13.76 -0.38 -4.12
N LYS A 122 -14.00 -0.35 -2.80
CA LYS A 122 -12.96 -0.60 -1.77
C LYS A 122 -12.26 -1.94 -1.97
N TYR A 123 -13.02 -3.03 -2.16
CA TYR A 123 -12.43 -4.35 -2.42
C TYR A 123 -11.66 -4.41 -3.73
N SER A 124 -12.20 -3.78 -4.79
CA SER A 124 -11.53 -3.73 -6.09
C SER A 124 -10.19 -3.01 -5.98
N VAL A 125 -10.12 -1.87 -5.29
CA VAL A 125 -8.87 -1.13 -5.04
C VAL A 125 -7.88 -2.01 -4.28
N SER A 126 -8.31 -2.70 -3.22
CA SER A 126 -7.42 -3.56 -2.43
C SER A 126 -6.88 -4.75 -3.22
N ILE A 127 -7.70 -5.39 -4.07
CA ILE A 127 -7.26 -6.48 -4.96
C ILE A 127 -6.28 -5.97 -6.00
N VAL A 128 -6.59 -4.85 -6.67
CA VAL A 128 -5.73 -4.27 -7.72
C VAL A 128 -4.42 -3.76 -7.12
N TYR A 129 -4.44 -3.25 -5.89
CA TYR A 129 -3.23 -2.91 -5.13
C TYR A 129 -2.36 -4.14 -4.86
N CYS A 130 -2.95 -5.24 -4.38
CA CYS A 130 -2.21 -6.49 -4.16
C CYS A 130 -1.63 -7.09 -5.45
N LEU A 131 -2.39 -7.05 -6.54
CA LEU A 131 -1.87 -7.43 -7.86
C LEU A 131 -0.71 -6.53 -8.25
N SER A 132 -0.83 -5.22 -8.07
CA SER A 132 0.22 -4.26 -8.41
C SER A 132 1.51 -4.47 -7.59
N MET A 133 1.40 -4.87 -6.32
CA MET A 133 2.56 -5.28 -5.51
C MET A 133 3.25 -6.51 -6.11
N LEU A 134 2.47 -7.53 -6.51
CA LEU A 134 3.00 -8.72 -7.16
C LEU A 134 3.70 -8.37 -8.47
N LEU A 135 3.06 -7.59 -9.33
CA LEU A 135 3.63 -7.15 -10.62
C LEU A 135 4.89 -6.31 -10.43
N PHE A 136 4.93 -5.46 -9.40
CA PHE A 136 6.11 -4.70 -9.04
C PHE A 136 7.30 -5.61 -8.72
N THR A 137 7.11 -6.67 -7.92
CA THR A 137 8.19 -7.62 -7.62
C THR A 137 8.67 -8.38 -8.86
N MET A 138 7.78 -8.59 -9.84
CA MET A 138 8.11 -9.19 -11.14
C MET A 138 8.76 -8.22 -12.13
N SER A 139 8.76 -6.91 -11.86
CA SER A 139 9.40 -5.90 -12.71
C SER A 139 10.93 -5.98 -12.68
N VAL A 140 11.48 -6.55 -11.61
CA VAL A 140 12.93 -6.72 -11.37
C VAL A 140 13.50 -7.82 -12.29
N PRO A 141 14.71 -7.62 -12.86
CA PRO A 141 15.30 -8.59 -13.77
C PRO A 141 15.63 -9.93 -13.08
N GLU A 142 15.76 -10.99 -13.88
CA GLU A 142 15.95 -12.37 -13.43
C GLU A 142 17.13 -12.57 -12.49
N ASN A 143 18.26 -11.96 -12.82
CA ASN A 143 19.49 -11.99 -12.03
C ASN A 143 19.35 -11.37 -10.62
N ARG A 144 18.26 -10.63 -10.34
CA ARG A 144 17.99 -10.02 -9.03
C ARG A 144 16.71 -10.57 -8.37
N ARG A 145 16.04 -11.58 -8.96
CA ARG A 145 14.78 -12.14 -8.42
C ARG A 145 14.92 -12.77 -7.05
N ASN A 146 16.08 -13.36 -6.70
CA ASN A 146 16.28 -13.96 -5.38
C ASN A 146 16.05 -12.92 -4.27
N LYS A 147 16.47 -11.68 -4.49
CA LYS A 147 16.29 -10.56 -3.55
C LYS A 147 14.83 -10.09 -3.48
N MET A 148 14.04 -10.34 -4.52
CA MET A 148 12.59 -10.06 -4.58
C MET A 148 11.71 -11.27 -4.24
N SER A 149 12.28 -12.43 -3.94
CA SER A 149 11.52 -13.64 -3.60
C SER A 149 10.68 -13.46 -2.32
N PRO A 150 11.21 -12.87 -1.23
CA PRO A 150 10.38 -12.57 -0.05
C PRO A 150 9.19 -11.64 -0.33
N PRO A 151 9.35 -10.43 -0.90
CA PRO A 151 8.21 -9.56 -1.20
C PRO A 151 7.25 -10.20 -2.21
N PHE A 152 7.75 -10.98 -3.18
CA PHE A 152 6.89 -11.71 -4.12
C PHE A 152 5.97 -12.69 -3.38
N LYS A 153 6.52 -13.57 -2.53
CA LYS A 153 5.74 -14.56 -1.77
C LYS A 153 4.72 -13.88 -0.85
N ILE A 154 5.11 -12.80 -0.20
CA ILE A 154 4.21 -12.06 0.70
C ILE A 154 3.11 -11.37 -0.10
N SER A 155 3.40 -10.79 -1.26
CA SER A 155 2.36 -10.19 -2.12
C SER A 155 1.33 -11.21 -2.61
N LEU A 156 1.77 -12.44 -2.92
CA LEU A 156 0.88 -13.54 -3.30
C LEU A 156 -0.01 -13.97 -2.13
N PHE A 157 0.57 -14.13 -0.94
CA PHE A 157 -0.18 -14.41 0.28
C PHE A 157 -1.22 -13.31 0.57
N THR A 158 -0.80 -12.06 0.49
CA THR A 158 -1.64 -10.89 0.74
C THR A 158 -2.81 -10.81 -0.27
N LEU A 159 -2.53 -11.12 -1.54
CA LEU A 159 -3.55 -11.20 -2.59
C LEU A 159 -4.58 -12.30 -2.28
N ALA A 160 -4.11 -13.49 -1.89
CA ALA A 160 -5.00 -14.59 -1.52
C ALA A 160 -5.91 -14.20 -0.33
N CYS A 161 -5.34 -13.57 0.71
CA CYS A 161 -6.09 -13.11 1.87
C CYS A 161 -7.18 -12.10 1.49
N VAL A 162 -6.87 -11.08 0.67
CA VAL A 162 -7.87 -10.06 0.29
C VAL A 162 -8.97 -10.63 -0.61
N VAL A 163 -8.63 -11.58 -1.49
CA VAL A 163 -9.62 -12.26 -2.35
C VAL A 163 -10.55 -13.11 -1.49
N ILE A 164 -10.02 -13.90 -0.57
CA ILE A 164 -10.84 -14.72 0.34
C ILE A 164 -11.71 -13.83 1.23
N PHE A 165 -11.13 -12.77 1.82
CA PHE A 165 -11.87 -11.78 2.59
C PHE A 165 -13.04 -11.20 1.79
N THR A 166 -12.79 -10.76 0.55
CA THR A 166 -13.84 -10.21 -0.33
C THR A 166 -14.94 -11.22 -0.62
N ILE A 167 -14.58 -12.48 -0.94
CA ILE A 167 -15.56 -13.53 -1.23
C ILE A 167 -16.40 -13.84 0.02
N VAL A 168 -15.76 -14.05 1.17
CA VAL A 168 -16.43 -14.36 2.43
C VAL A 168 -17.35 -13.22 2.85
N ASP A 169 -16.90 -11.98 2.74
CA ASP A 169 -17.68 -10.81 3.11
C ASP A 169 -18.90 -10.61 2.19
N VAL A 170 -18.73 -10.81 0.88
CA VAL A 170 -19.87 -10.78 -0.05
C VAL A 170 -20.86 -11.88 0.30
N LEU A 171 -20.41 -13.12 0.53
CA LEU A 171 -21.27 -14.25 0.88
C LEU A 171 -22.00 -14.06 2.22
N SER A 172 -21.35 -13.46 3.21
CA SER A 172 -21.93 -13.19 4.53
C SER A 172 -23.12 -12.23 4.43
N ARG A 173 -22.99 -11.18 3.61
CA ARG A 173 -24.06 -10.21 3.34
C ARG A 173 -25.24 -10.81 2.59
N TYR A 174 -24.99 -11.75 1.67
CA TYR A 174 -26.06 -12.38 0.89
C TYR A 174 -26.80 -13.48 1.63
N LYS A 175 -26.14 -14.22 2.53
CA LYS A 175 -26.73 -15.42 3.15
C LYS A 175 -26.97 -15.31 4.66
N HIS A 176 -26.66 -14.19 5.32
CA HIS A 176 -26.76 -14.05 6.79
C HIS A 176 -26.10 -15.22 7.56
N ILE A 177 -25.04 -15.82 7.01
CA ILE A 177 -24.33 -16.92 7.66
C ILE A 177 -23.31 -16.30 8.62
N GLY A 178 -23.18 -16.86 9.83
CA GLY A 178 -22.21 -16.49 10.88
C GLY A 178 -20.74 -16.67 10.49
N THR A 179 -20.34 -16.02 9.40
CA THR A 179 -19.00 -16.02 8.78
C THR A 179 -18.23 -14.73 9.11
N VAL A 180 -18.77 -13.90 10.01
CA VAL A 180 -18.20 -12.62 10.42
C VAL A 180 -16.78 -12.80 10.96
N SER A 181 -16.55 -13.78 11.83
CA SER A 181 -15.22 -14.08 12.38
C SER A 181 -14.21 -14.57 11.32
N LEU A 182 -14.69 -15.28 10.29
CA LEU A 182 -13.84 -15.72 9.18
C LEU A 182 -13.41 -14.52 8.32
N SER A 183 -14.34 -13.60 8.03
CA SER A 183 -14.07 -12.35 7.31
C SER A 183 -13.04 -11.50 8.06
N GLU A 184 -13.22 -11.31 9.38
CA GLU A 184 -12.32 -10.56 10.25
C GLU A 184 -10.89 -11.15 10.24
N ASN A 185 -10.76 -12.48 10.34
CA ASN A 185 -9.46 -13.14 10.31
C ASN A 185 -8.71 -12.92 8.99
N PHE A 186 -9.38 -13.06 7.84
CA PHE A 186 -8.74 -12.83 6.54
C PHE A 186 -8.46 -11.34 6.29
N GLY A 187 -9.29 -10.43 6.81
CA GLY A 187 -9.01 -9.00 6.82
C GLY A 187 -7.75 -8.66 7.61
N LEU A 188 -7.58 -9.25 8.79
CA LEU A 188 -6.38 -9.08 9.62
C LEU A 188 -5.13 -9.67 8.95
N LEU A 189 -5.23 -10.86 8.35
CA LEU A 189 -4.13 -11.46 7.59
C LEU A 189 -3.75 -10.62 6.35
N TYR A 190 -4.72 -10.00 5.69
CA TYR A 190 -4.48 -9.06 4.59
C TYR A 190 -3.67 -7.85 5.08
N ILE A 191 -4.06 -7.24 6.20
CA ILE A 191 -3.34 -6.10 6.79
C ILE A 191 -1.92 -6.53 7.18
N LEU A 192 -1.76 -7.68 7.84
CA LEU A 192 -0.44 -8.26 8.18
C LEU A 192 0.41 -8.53 6.93
N GLY A 193 -0.20 -9.03 5.86
CA GLY A 193 0.48 -9.22 4.58
C GLY A 193 1.09 -7.93 4.03
N ILE A 194 0.34 -6.82 4.07
CA ILE A 194 0.83 -5.48 3.71
C ILE A 194 2.01 -5.06 4.60
N PHE A 195 1.96 -5.36 5.90
CA PHE A 195 3.07 -5.05 6.82
C PHE A 195 4.36 -5.74 6.41
N PHE A 196 4.26 -7.06 6.28
CA PHE A 196 5.39 -7.92 6.04
C PHE A 196 5.94 -7.68 4.64
N PHE A 197 5.09 -7.25 3.70
CA PHE A 197 5.53 -6.79 2.40
C PHE A 197 6.45 -5.56 2.55
N GLY A 198 6.03 -4.55 3.30
CA GLY A 198 6.87 -3.38 3.62
C GLY A 198 8.21 -3.76 4.26
N LEU A 199 8.19 -4.61 5.30
CA LEU A 199 9.40 -5.08 5.95
C LEU A 199 10.31 -5.86 4.98
N SER A 200 9.73 -6.69 4.12
CA SER A 200 10.48 -7.44 3.13
C SER A 200 11.10 -6.54 2.07
N LEU A 201 10.44 -5.45 1.66
CA LEU A 201 11.04 -4.44 0.77
C LEU A 201 12.21 -3.73 1.44
N THR A 202 12.11 -3.39 2.72
CA THR A 202 13.24 -2.82 3.48
C THR A 202 14.41 -3.79 3.52
N TRP A 203 14.15 -5.08 3.82
CA TRP A 203 15.18 -6.11 3.83
C TRP A 203 15.84 -6.28 2.45
N SER A 204 15.03 -6.36 1.39
CA SER A 204 15.50 -6.43 0.00
C SER A 204 16.30 -5.19 -0.38
N GLY A 205 15.93 -4.00 0.11
CA GLY A 205 16.63 -2.75 -0.11
C GLY A 205 18.03 -2.72 0.53
N ILE A 206 18.14 -3.20 1.77
CA ILE A 206 19.43 -3.30 2.50
C ILE A 206 20.38 -4.25 1.77
N HIS A 207 19.89 -5.37 1.27
CA HIS A 207 20.70 -6.42 0.64
C HIS A 207 20.78 -6.32 -0.90
N TYR A 208 20.18 -5.28 -1.51
CA TYR A 208 19.99 -5.21 -2.96
C TYR A 208 21.30 -5.28 -3.76
N GLU A 209 22.38 -4.72 -3.22
CA GLU A 209 23.69 -4.62 -3.87
C GLU A 209 24.77 -5.52 -3.26
N ALA A 210 24.46 -6.31 -2.22
CA ALA A 210 25.43 -7.16 -1.52
C ALA A 210 25.99 -8.36 -2.32
N GLU A 211 25.76 -8.39 -3.64
CA GLU A 211 26.29 -9.40 -4.60
C GLU A 211 26.49 -8.76 -5.98
#